data_AF-A0A932BJF6-F1
#
_entry.id   AF-A0A932BJF6-F1
#
_cell.length_a   1.000
_cell.length_b   1.000
_cell.length_c   1.000
_cell.angle_alpha   90.00
_cell.angle_beta   90.00
_cell.angle_gamma   90.00
#
_symmetry.space_group_name_H-M   'P 1'
#
loop_
_entity.id
_entity.type
_entity.pdbx_description
1 polymer ?
#
loop_
_entity_poly.entity_id
_entity_poly.type
_entity_poly.pdbx_seq_one_letter_code
_entity_poly.pdbx_strand_id
1 'polypeptide(L)'
;MFVLFTAISVQAREMLLDAEVMEGSPGIELPAFAGNKIRYAIVHHKQQQDQASFAAWLRRHSGARVSFETPDGAAHQAVMHRLDHCFGRGLMLYTDPVQLKAKQVVRLRNQ
;
A
#
# COMPACT_ATOMS: atom_id res chain seq x y z
N MET A 1 -24.62 20.18 35.63
CA MET A 1 -23.77 19.01 35.31
C MET A 1 -23.73 18.90 33.79
N PHE A 2 -22.68 19.41 33.14
CA PHE A 2 -22.51 19.33 31.69
C PHE A 2 -21.36 18.37 31.38
N VAL A 3 -21.67 17.28 30.69
CA VAL A 3 -20.68 16.28 30.28
C VAL A 3 -20.06 16.77 28.96
N LEU A 4 -18.83 17.27 29.02
CA LEU A 4 -18.06 17.60 27.82
C LEU A 4 -17.61 16.29 27.15
N PHE A 5 -18.22 15.96 26.02
CA PHE A 5 -17.67 15.00 25.08
C PHE A 5 -16.48 15.67 24.38
N THR A 6 -15.28 15.41 24.86
CA THR A 6 -14.05 15.71 24.14
C THR A 6 -13.98 14.79 22.92
N ALA A 7 -14.33 15.33 21.75
CA ALA A 7 -14.03 14.68 20.48
C ALA A 7 -12.51 14.56 20.37
N ILE A 8 -11.99 13.34 20.52
CA ILE A 8 -10.59 13.03 20.23
C ILE A 8 -10.43 13.19 18.73
N SER A 9 -9.92 14.33 18.29
CA SER A 9 -9.41 14.50 16.93
C SER A 9 -8.23 13.56 16.77
N VAL A 10 -8.47 12.38 16.19
CA VAL A 10 -7.40 11.51 15.69
C VAL A 10 -6.72 12.27 14.56
N GLN A 11 -5.68 13.00 14.90
CA GLN A 11 -4.76 13.57 13.93
C GLN A 11 -4.26 12.42 13.07
N ALA A 12 -4.59 12.45 11.78
CA ALA A 12 -4.01 11.59 10.78
C ALA A 12 -2.51 11.95 10.69
N ARG A 13 -1.71 11.43 11.62
CA ARG A 13 -0.27 11.29 11.38
C ARG A 13 -0.16 10.56 10.05
N GLU A 14 0.56 11.14 9.09
CA GLU A 14 1.05 10.40 7.93
C GLU A 14 1.74 9.14 8.47
N MET A 15 1.03 8.02 8.43
CA MET A 15 1.62 6.75 8.81
C MET A 15 2.47 6.31 7.63
N LEU A 16 3.77 6.51 7.77
CA LEU A 16 4.77 5.84 6.93
C LEU A 16 4.81 4.38 7.38
N LEU A 17 4.39 3.48 6.50
CA LEU A 17 4.45 2.04 6.75
C LEU A 17 5.45 1.41 5.79
N ASP A 18 6.45 0.74 6.35
CA ASP A 18 7.38 -0.08 5.57
C ASP A 18 6.70 -1.43 5.24
N ALA A 19 6.49 -1.68 3.96
CA ALA A 19 5.92 -2.91 3.45
C ALA A 19 6.98 -3.67 2.64
N GLU A 20 7.08 -4.98 2.86
CA GLU A 20 7.94 -5.85 2.08
C GLU A 20 7.16 -6.47 0.93
N VAL A 21 7.77 -6.46 -0.26
CA VAL A 21 7.22 -7.06 -1.48
C VAL A 21 7.42 -8.57 -1.41
N MET A 22 6.33 -9.32 -1.47
CA MET A 22 6.34 -10.77 -1.58
C MET A 22 6.55 -11.21 -3.04
N GLU A 23 5.87 -10.54 -3.96
CA GLU A 23 5.86 -10.83 -5.38
C GLU A 23 5.64 -9.54 -6.16
N GLY A 24 6.29 -9.39 -7.32
CA GLY A 24 6.05 -8.29 -8.25
C GLY A 24 6.00 -8.80 -9.69
N SER A 25 5.15 -8.21 -10.52
CA SER A 25 4.93 -8.68 -11.89
C SER A 25 5.76 -7.94 -12.94
N PRO A 26 6.17 -8.64 -14.03
CA PRO A 26 6.84 -8.03 -15.16
C PRO A 26 5.84 -7.36 -16.11
N GLY A 27 5.01 -6.43 -15.63
CA GLY A 27 4.17 -5.53 -16.46
C GLY A 27 3.29 -6.23 -17.50
N ILE A 28 2.01 -6.41 -17.17
CA ILE A 28 1.03 -7.10 -18.00
C ILE A 28 0.42 -6.10 -18.97
N GLU A 29 0.50 -6.40 -20.26
CA GLU A 29 -0.26 -5.69 -21.28
C GLU A 29 -1.72 -6.15 -21.23
N LEU A 30 -2.63 -5.21 -21.02
CA LEU A 30 -4.05 -5.49 -21.05
C LEU A 30 -4.60 -5.14 -22.43
N PRO A 31 -5.30 -6.06 -23.13
CA PRO A 31 -5.83 -5.82 -24.47
C PRO A 31 -6.72 -4.58 -24.58
N ALA A 32 -7.42 -4.23 -23.49
CA ALA A 32 -8.31 -3.05 -23.43
C ALA A 32 -7.56 -1.72 -23.23
N PHE A 33 -6.27 -1.74 -22.90
CA PHE A 33 -5.47 -0.55 -22.60
C PHE A 33 -4.22 -0.52 -23.48
N ALA A 34 -4.42 -0.15 -24.75
CA ALA A 34 -3.36 -0.08 -25.75
C ALA A 34 -2.17 0.76 -25.24
N GLY A 35 -1.03 0.10 -24.99
CA GLY A 35 0.22 0.72 -24.58
C GLY A 35 0.46 0.86 -23.07
N ASN A 36 -0.57 0.70 -22.22
CA ASN A 36 -0.40 0.82 -20.77
C ASN A 36 -0.19 -0.57 -20.14
N LYS A 37 1.00 -0.79 -19.58
CA LYS A 37 1.30 -1.99 -18.79
C LYS A 37 0.81 -1.79 -17.36
N ILE A 38 0.01 -2.72 -16.87
CA ILE A 38 -0.34 -2.77 -15.45
C ILE A 38 0.62 -3.72 -14.76
N ARG A 39 1.20 -3.25 -13.67
CA ARG A 39 2.02 -4.06 -12.76
C ARG A 39 1.25 -4.30 -11.49
N TYR A 40 1.55 -5.42 -10.84
CA TYR A 40 1.08 -5.69 -9.51
C TYR A 40 2.25 -6.04 -8.60
N ALA A 41 2.09 -5.76 -7.31
CA ALA A 41 2.91 -6.30 -6.27
C ALA A 41 2.05 -6.78 -5.10
N ILE A 42 2.37 -7.95 -4.55
CA ILE A 42 1.82 -8.42 -3.29
C ILE A 42 2.76 -7.96 -2.19
N VAL A 43 2.23 -7.29 -1.18
CA VAL A 43 3.01 -6.73 -0.07
C VAL A 43 2.49 -7.20 1.28
N HIS A 44 3.37 -7.27 2.26
CA HIS A 44 3.04 -7.50 3.67
C HIS A 44 3.83 -6.57 4.59
N HIS A 45 3.49 -6.53 5.88
CA HIS A 45 4.25 -5.76 6.86
C HIS A 45 5.71 -6.25 6.92
N LYS A 46 6.67 -5.33 6.99
CA LYS A 46 8.09 -5.69 7.12
C LYS A 46 8.42 -6.28 8.50
N GLN A 47 7.93 -5.64 9.57
CA GLN A 47 8.21 -6.05 10.94
C GLN A 47 6.94 -6.59 11.60
N GLN A 48 7.08 -7.66 12.38
CA GLN A 48 5.94 -8.31 13.04
C GLN A 48 5.16 -7.36 13.96
N GLN A 49 5.85 -6.39 14.59
CA GLN A 49 5.23 -5.37 15.42
C GLN A 49 4.28 -4.44 14.64
N ASP A 50 4.49 -4.28 13.33
CA ASP A 50 3.69 -3.38 12.48
C ASP A 50 2.46 -4.08 11.90
N GLN A 51 2.30 -5.39 12.12
CA GLN A 51 1.22 -6.20 11.53
C GLN A 51 -0.17 -5.61 11.78
N ALA A 52 -0.47 -5.20 13.02
CA ALA A 52 -1.77 -4.66 13.38
C ALA A 52 -2.04 -3.30 12.69
N SER A 53 -1.04 -2.42 12.68
CA SER A 53 -1.08 -1.12 12.02
C SER A 53 -1.24 -1.27 10.50
N PHE A 54 -0.49 -2.19 9.90
CA PHE A 54 -0.58 -2.49 8.48
C PHE A 54 -1.95 -3.07 8.10
N ALA A 55 -2.49 -4.00 8.87
CA ALA A 55 -3.82 -4.56 8.64
C ALA A 55 -4.93 -3.51 8.78
N ALA A 56 -4.82 -2.61 9.77
CA ALA A 56 -5.76 -1.50 9.93
C ALA A 56 -5.66 -0.51 8.76
N TRP A 57 -4.44 -0.21 8.31
CA TRP A 57 -4.19 0.64 7.15
C TRP A 57 -4.77 0.04 5.86
N LEU A 58 -4.54 -1.26 5.59
CA LEU A 58 -5.12 -1.96 4.44
C LEU A 58 -6.65 -1.91 4.45
N ARG A 59 -7.30 -2.05 5.61
CA ARG A 59 -8.76 -1.95 5.71
C ARG A 59 -9.26 -0.55 5.36
N ARG A 60 -8.52 0.50 5.75
CA ARG A 60 -8.90 1.89 5.50
C ARG A 60 -8.65 2.31 4.05
N HIS A 61 -7.62 1.76 3.41
CA HIS A 61 -7.15 2.18 2.08
C HIS A 61 -7.41 1.16 0.98
N SER A 62 -8.19 0.11 1.25
CA SER A 62 -8.58 -0.86 0.22
C SER A 62 -9.45 -0.20 -0.85
N GLY A 63 -9.07 -0.36 -2.12
CA GLY A 63 -9.65 0.31 -3.28
C GLY A 63 -9.20 1.77 -3.46
N ALA A 64 -8.38 2.32 -2.56
CA ALA A 64 -7.96 3.72 -2.63
C ALA A 64 -6.64 3.88 -3.40
N ARG A 65 -6.44 5.08 -3.95
CA ARG A 65 -5.14 5.51 -4.46
C ARG A 65 -4.19 5.77 -3.28
N VAL A 66 -2.97 5.27 -3.39
CA VAL A 66 -1.91 5.42 -2.41
C VAL A 66 -0.61 5.78 -3.11
N SER A 67 0.29 6.44 -2.40
CA SER A 67 1.65 6.64 -2.88
C SER A 67 2.59 5.63 -2.20
N PHE A 68 3.59 5.16 -2.94
CA PHE A 68 4.66 4.34 -2.37
C PHE A 68 6.01 4.86 -2.83
N GLU A 69 7.01 4.76 -1.97
CA GLU A 69 8.39 5.14 -2.25
C GLU A 69 9.26 3.89 -2.38
N THR A 70 10.06 3.81 -3.44
CA THR A 70 11.06 2.77 -3.64
C THR A 70 12.37 3.10 -2.93
N PRO A 71 13.29 2.12 -2.75
CA PRO A 71 14.56 2.33 -2.03
C PRO A 71 15.47 3.42 -2.61
N ASP A 72 15.30 3.77 -3.88
CA ASP A 72 15.99 4.88 -4.56
C ASP A 72 15.37 6.26 -4.23
N GLY A 73 14.32 6.30 -3.40
CA GLY A 73 13.61 7.51 -3.00
C GLY A 73 12.56 7.98 -4.00
N ALA A 74 12.34 7.26 -5.11
CA ALA A 74 11.33 7.63 -6.09
C ALA A 74 9.92 7.33 -5.56
N ALA A 75 9.04 8.33 -5.65
CA ALA A 75 7.64 8.21 -5.27
C ALA A 75 6.78 7.83 -6.49
N HIS A 76 5.92 6.86 -6.29
CA HIS A 76 5.05 6.26 -7.29
C HIS A 76 3.60 6.27 -6.82
N GLN A 77 2.69 6.04 -7.75
CA GLN A 77 1.26 5.97 -7.48
C GLN A 77 0.72 4.56 -7.72
N ALA A 78 -0.15 4.10 -6.83
CA ALA A 78 -0.80 2.81 -6.95
C ALA A 78 -2.25 2.86 -6.46
N VAL A 79 -3.01 1.82 -6.79
CA VAL A 79 -4.24 1.45 -6.09
C VAL A 79 -3.93 0.29 -5.16
N MET A 80 -4.32 0.41 -3.90
CA MET A 80 -4.12 -0.64 -2.89
C MET A 80 -5.41 -1.41 -2.69
N HIS A 81 -5.36 -2.74 -2.73
CA HIS A 81 -6.46 -3.62 -2.36
C HIS A 81 -6.02 -4.52 -1.23
N ARG A 82 -6.86 -4.66 -0.20
CA ARG A 82 -6.67 -5.69 0.81
C ARG A 82 -7.03 -7.05 0.23
N LEU A 83 -6.17 -8.06 0.40
CA LEU A 83 -6.49 -9.43 0.01
C LEU A 83 -7.32 -10.10 1.11
N ASP A 84 -8.55 -10.49 0.80
CA ASP A 84 -9.40 -11.25 1.72
C ASP A 84 -8.82 -12.64 1.99
N HIS A 85 -9.01 -13.15 3.21
CA HIS A 85 -8.45 -14.42 3.72
C HIS A 85 -6.92 -14.50 3.81
N CYS A 86 -6.24 -13.41 3.47
CA CYS A 86 -4.78 -13.26 3.48
C CYS A 86 -4.37 -12.17 4.49
N PHE A 87 -4.65 -12.40 5.78
CA PHE A 87 -4.49 -11.41 6.84
C PHE A 87 -3.11 -10.73 6.80
N GLY A 88 -3.10 -9.41 6.63
CA GLY A 88 -1.87 -8.61 6.58
C GLY A 88 -1.21 -8.54 5.20
N ARG A 89 -1.89 -8.93 4.12
CA ARG A 89 -1.40 -8.77 2.74
C ARG A 89 -2.21 -7.77 1.93
N GLY A 90 -1.50 -6.94 1.17
CA GLY A 90 -2.05 -6.00 0.20
C GLY A 90 -1.66 -6.38 -1.23
N LEU A 91 -2.56 -6.12 -2.17
CA LEU A 91 -2.32 -6.11 -3.59
C LEU A 91 -2.19 -4.67 -4.04
N MET A 92 -1.03 -4.31 -4.56
CA MET A 92 -0.75 -2.98 -5.09
C MET A 92 -0.75 -3.04 -6.61
N LEU A 93 -1.57 -2.21 -7.27
CA LEU A 93 -1.67 -2.10 -8.72
C LEU A 93 -1.14 -0.75 -9.18
N TYR A 94 -0.24 -0.73 -10.17
CA TYR A 94 0.41 0.51 -10.61
C TYR A 94 0.83 0.42 -12.08
N THR A 95 1.06 1.59 -12.69
CA THR A 95 1.41 1.69 -14.13
C THR A 95 2.84 2.15 -14.37
N ASP A 96 3.48 2.75 -13.36
CA ASP A 96 4.85 3.23 -13.48
C ASP A 96 5.79 2.08 -13.87
N PRO A 97 6.81 2.32 -14.72
CA PRO A 97 7.71 1.28 -15.22
C PRO A 97 8.75 0.84 -14.16
N VAL A 98 8.37 0.80 -12.88
CA VAL A 98 9.20 0.35 -11.77
C VAL A 98 9.01 -1.14 -11.51
N GLN A 99 10.11 -1.86 -11.36
CA GLN A 99 10.07 -3.30 -11.10
C GLN A 99 10.35 -3.59 -9.64
N LEU A 100 9.30 -3.99 -8.92
CA LEU A 100 9.40 -4.38 -7.52
C LEU A 100 9.81 -5.84 -7.43
N LYS A 101 10.92 -6.09 -6.71
CA LYS A 101 11.46 -7.45 -6.51
C LYS A 101 11.00 -8.01 -5.17
N ALA A 102 10.90 -9.34 -5.08
CA ALA A 102 10.65 -10.00 -3.79
C ALA A 102 11.69 -9.56 -2.74
N LYS A 103 11.25 -9.40 -1.49
CA LYS A 103 12.00 -8.87 -0.33
C LYS A 103 12.39 -7.39 -0.42
N GLN A 104 12.03 -6.70 -1.49
CA GLN A 104 12.21 -5.25 -1.55
C GLN A 104 11.27 -4.57 -0.57
N VAL A 105 11.77 -3.59 0.18
CA VAL A 105 10.95 -2.78 1.06
C VAL A 105 10.52 -1.53 0.30
N VAL A 106 9.23 -1.24 0.33
CA VAL A 106 8.64 0.00 -0.15
C VAL A 106 7.99 0.72 1.02
N ARG A 107 7.98 2.05 0.98
CA ARG A 107 7.36 2.85 2.03
C ARG A 107 6.02 3.38 1.54
N LEU A 108 4.94 2.98 2.20
CA LEU A 108 3.59 3.41 1.87
C LEU A 108 3.31 4.77 2.53
N ARG A 109 2.68 5.66 1.77
CA ARG A 109 2.24 6.99 2.19
C ARG A 109 0.77 7.20 1.89
N ASN A 110 0.14 7.98 2.77
CA ASN A 110 -1.18 8.53 2.51
C ASN A 110 -1.04 9.75 1.60
N GLN A 111 -2.05 10.00 0.77
CA GLN A 111 -2.27 11.31 0.14
C GLN A 111 -3.22 12.14 0.99
#